data_AF-A0A7S4PG59-F1
#
_entry.id   AF-A0A7S4PG59-F1
#
_cell.length_a   1.000
_cell.length_b   1.000
_cell.length_c   1.000
_cell.angle_alpha   90.00
_cell.angle_beta   90.00
_cell.angle_gamma   90.00
#
_symmetry.space_group_name_H-M   'P 1'
#
loop_
_entity.id
_entity.type
_entity.pdbx_description
1 polymer ?
#
loop_
_entity_poly.entity_id
_entity_poly.type
_entity_poly.pdbx_seq_one_letter_code
_entity_poly.pdbx_strand_id
1 'polypeptide(L)'
;GKGKEGTDSNLIHSQITTPRDHAYDVMISYSWKWQDLAKRLHTSLRELGVTVWIDIEFMQGSTLGAMADAIEQSSCILMIMSQEYKDSANCRLEAEYALQKRKTIIPIMANSSYRPDGWLGMILGAKLYYDFSNGCDFSAKFKEVSRAVQTHLSDESAVRAKKYASPLAPSSPTSPTTPPPSSSSF
;
A
#
# COMPACT_ATOMS: atom_id res chain seq x y z
N GLY A 1 -5.42 -61.53 7.69
CA GLY A 1 -5.49 -61.13 9.10
C GLY A 1 -4.53 -59.99 9.35
N LYS A 2 -4.98 -58.97 10.11
CA LYS A 2 -4.22 -57.91 10.84
C LYS A 2 -3.27 -57.02 9.98
N GLY A 3 -3.27 -55.69 10.00
CA GLY A 3 -3.71 -54.69 10.98
C GLY A 3 -2.50 -53.88 11.50
N LYS A 4 -2.56 -52.54 11.37
CA LYS A 4 -1.84 -51.40 12.05
C LYS A 4 -1.13 -50.45 11.07
N GLU A 5 -1.53 -49.19 10.90
CA GLU A 5 -1.60 -47.98 11.78
C GLU A 5 -0.28 -47.17 11.89
N GLY A 6 -0.41 -45.85 11.81
CA GLY A 6 0.63 -44.82 12.04
C GLY A 6 0.81 -43.89 10.85
N THR A 7 -0.10 -42.93 10.58
CA THR A 7 -0.09 -41.53 11.07
C THR A 7 1.22 -40.79 10.79
N ASP A 8 1.18 -39.80 9.89
CA ASP A 8 1.86 -38.52 10.10
C ASP A 8 1.11 -37.42 9.35
N SER A 9 0.22 -36.79 10.11
CA SER A 9 -0.45 -35.54 9.78
C SER A 9 0.57 -34.42 9.88
N ASN A 10 1.25 -34.11 8.78
CA ASN A 10 2.03 -32.88 8.71
C ASN A 10 1.06 -31.69 8.68
N LEU A 11 1.00 -31.05 9.83
CA LEU A 11 0.33 -29.81 10.18
C LEU A 11 0.77 -28.71 9.21
N ILE A 12 0.04 -28.52 8.11
CA ILE A 12 0.20 -27.36 7.24
C ILE A 12 -0.48 -26.19 7.97
N HIS A 13 0.26 -25.50 8.83
CA HIS A 13 -0.08 -24.13 9.21
C HIS A 13 0.20 -23.23 7.99
N SER A 14 -0.64 -23.33 6.95
CA SER A 14 -0.73 -22.27 5.96
C SER A 14 -1.33 -21.08 6.69
N GLN A 15 -0.47 -20.13 7.08
CA GLN A 15 -0.94 -18.80 7.44
C GLN A 15 -1.75 -18.32 6.24
N ILE A 16 -3.07 -18.24 6.40
CA ILE A 16 -3.97 -17.67 5.40
C ILE A 16 -3.55 -16.20 5.28
N THR A 17 -2.64 -15.92 4.35
CA THR A 17 -2.25 -14.55 4.03
C THR A 17 -3.40 -13.99 3.22
N THR A 18 -4.13 -13.04 3.81
CA THR A 18 -5.15 -12.30 3.06
C THR A 18 -4.48 -11.70 1.82
N PRO A 19 -5.01 -11.91 0.60
CA PRO A 19 -4.46 -11.30 -0.60
C PRO A 19 -4.31 -9.79 -0.41
N ARG A 20 -3.17 -9.21 -0.81
CA ARG A 20 -3.01 -7.75 -0.80
C ARG A 20 -3.79 -7.15 -1.96
N ASP A 21 -4.48 -6.04 -1.71
CA ASP A 21 -5.23 -5.29 -2.73
C ASP A 21 -4.33 -4.31 -3.51
N HIS A 22 -3.03 -4.29 -3.20
CA HIS A 22 -2.04 -3.35 -3.71
C HIS A 22 -0.71 -4.06 -4.00
N ALA A 23 0.00 -3.60 -5.02
CA ALA A 23 1.33 -4.12 -5.37
C ALA A 23 2.44 -3.46 -4.52
N TYR A 24 2.25 -2.17 -4.19
CA TYR A 24 3.22 -1.36 -3.47
C TYR A 24 2.63 -0.86 -2.17
N ASP A 25 3.35 -1.01 -1.08
CA ASP A 25 2.95 -0.44 0.20
C ASP A 25 3.03 1.10 0.16
N VAL A 26 4.04 1.63 -0.54
CA VAL A 26 4.28 3.08 -0.67
C VAL A 26 4.63 3.45 -2.10
N MET A 27 4.03 4.52 -2.63
CA MET A 27 4.60 5.28 -3.76
C MET A 27 5.25 6.56 -3.23
N ILE A 28 6.46 6.87 -3.70
CA ILE A 28 7.14 8.13 -3.38
C ILE A 28 6.92 9.11 -4.54
N SER A 29 6.15 10.17 -4.27
CA SER A 29 5.94 11.29 -5.18
C SER A 29 6.88 12.43 -4.80
N TYR A 30 7.70 12.88 -5.73
CA TYR A 30 8.76 13.86 -5.49
C TYR A 30 9.08 14.65 -6.76
N SER A 31 9.60 15.88 -6.62
CA SER A 31 10.19 16.62 -7.75
C SER A 31 11.62 16.18 -7.99
N TRP A 32 12.08 16.22 -9.24
CA TRP A 32 13.45 15.80 -9.63
C TRP A 32 14.57 16.39 -8.77
N LYS A 33 14.43 17.65 -8.31
CA LYS A 33 15.41 18.31 -7.40
C LYS A 33 15.67 17.52 -6.10
N TRP A 34 14.69 16.79 -5.60
CA TRP A 34 14.74 16.05 -4.34
C TRP A 34 14.95 14.54 -4.53
N GLN A 35 15.54 14.14 -5.66
CA GLN A 35 15.78 12.74 -5.99
C GLN A 35 16.65 12.01 -4.97
N ASP A 36 17.66 12.67 -4.40
CA ASP A 36 18.54 12.03 -3.41
C ASP A 36 17.78 11.69 -2.11
N LEU A 37 16.90 12.59 -1.66
CA LEU A 37 16.04 12.31 -0.51
C LEU A 37 15.07 11.16 -0.82
N ALA A 38 14.45 11.18 -2.01
CA ALA A 38 13.53 10.14 -2.45
C ALA A 38 14.21 8.76 -2.52
N LYS A 39 15.41 8.68 -3.11
CA LYS A 39 16.23 7.46 -3.18
C LYS A 39 16.62 6.94 -1.80
N ARG A 40 17.02 7.82 -0.87
CA ARG A 40 17.35 7.44 0.51
C ARG A 40 16.14 6.86 1.23
N LEU A 41 14.99 7.53 1.15
CA LEU A 41 13.73 7.05 1.73
C LEU A 41 13.31 5.71 1.12
N HIS A 42 13.41 5.56 -0.21
CA HIS A 42 13.16 4.31 -0.92
C HIS A 42 14.03 3.17 -0.35
N THR A 43 15.35 3.34 -0.34
CA THR A 43 16.27 2.30 0.13
C THR A 43 15.98 1.92 1.58
N SER A 44 15.85 2.90 2.48
CA SER A 44 15.59 2.63 3.90
C SER A 44 14.24 1.96 4.15
N LEU A 45 13.18 2.31 3.40
CA LEU A 45 11.89 1.61 3.50
C LEU A 45 12.00 0.16 3.02
N ARG A 46 12.72 -0.07 1.91
CA ARG A 46 12.91 -1.43 1.37
C ARG A 46 13.73 -2.32 2.30
N GLU A 47 14.71 -1.78 3.02
CA GLU A 47 15.45 -2.50 4.07
C GLU A 47 14.53 -2.98 5.21
N LEU A 48 13.38 -2.34 5.41
CA LEU A 48 12.34 -2.75 6.35
C LEU A 48 11.31 -3.72 5.75
N GLY A 49 11.52 -4.20 4.52
CA GLY A 49 10.61 -5.12 3.83
C GLY A 49 9.38 -4.46 3.19
N VAL A 50 9.32 -3.12 3.17
CA VAL A 50 8.23 -2.37 2.52
C VAL A 50 8.39 -2.42 1.00
N THR A 51 7.33 -2.73 0.26
CA THR A 51 7.36 -2.62 -1.21
C THR A 51 7.16 -1.16 -1.62
N VAL A 52 8.14 -0.58 -2.31
CA VAL A 52 8.14 0.85 -2.66
C VAL A 52 8.17 1.03 -4.16
N TRP A 53 7.32 1.90 -4.68
CA TRP A 53 7.39 2.43 -6.03
C TRP A 53 7.95 3.86 -6.03
N ILE A 54 8.82 4.16 -6.98
CA ILE A 54 9.39 5.49 -7.19
C ILE A 54 9.72 5.63 -8.68
N ASP A 55 9.37 6.76 -9.28
CA ASP A 55 9.76 7.06 -10.67
C ASP A 55 11.24 7.46 -10.70
N ILE A 56 12.14 6.53 -11.05
CA ILE A 56 13.57 6.78 -11.19
C ILE A 56 13.97 6.96 -12.68
N GLU A 57 13.19 6.41 -13.61
CA GLU A 57 13.56 6.31 -15.02
C GLU A 57 12.72 7.26 -15.88
N PHE A 58 13.32 8.40 -16.20
CA PHE A 58 12.87 9.35 -17.24
C PHE A 58 11.43 9.87 -17.08
N MET A 59 11.32 11.05 -16.44
CA MET A 59 10.17 11.96 -16.57
C MET A 59 9.85 12.40 -18.02
N GLN A 60 10.52 11.87 -19.06
CA GLN A 60 10.12 11.98 -20.47
C GLN A 60 9.28 10.79 -20.97
N GLY A 61 9.20 9.67 -20.24
CA GLY A 61 8.62 8.41 -20.73
C GLY A 61 7.53 7.79 -19.84
N SER A 62 7.43 8.14 -18.56
CA SER A 62 6.31 7.74 -17.71
C SER A 62 5.01 8.31 -18.28
N THR A 63 4.26 7.47 -18.99
CA THR A 63 2.95 7.85 -19.51
C THR A 63 2.01 8.18 -18.34
N LEU A 64 1.00 9.03 -18.60
CA LEU A 64 -0.03 9.34 -17.60
C LEU A 64 -0.66 8.07 -16.99
N GLY A 65 -0.76 6.99 -17.78
CA GLY A 65 -1.22 5.68 -17.33
C GLY A 65 -0.31 5.05 -16.27
N ALA A 66 1.02 5.07 -16.47
CA ALA A 66 1.96 4.50 -15.51
C ALA A 66 1.92 5.21 -14.15
N MET A 67 1.79 6.55 -14.15
CA MET A 67 1.61 7.33 -12.91
C MET A 67 0.29 7.00 -12.22
N ALA A 68 -0.80 6.89 -12.98
CA ALA A 68 -2.12 6.51 -12.44
C ALA A 68 -2.08 5.11 -11.83
N ASP A 69 -1.48 4.14 -12.54
CA ASP A 69 -1.32 2.76 -12.09
C ASP A 69 -0.50 2.68 -10.80
N ALA A 70 0.60 3.43 -10.71
CA ALA A 70 1.43 3.49 -9.51
C ALA A 70 0.63 3.98 -8.29
N ILE A 71 -0.17 5.04 -8.46
CA ILE A 71 -1.03 5.57 -7.38
C ILE A 71 -2.08 4.54 -6.99
N GLU A 72 -2.78 3.94 -7.95
CA GLU A 72 -3.84 2.97 -7.70
C GLU A 72 -3.33 1.70 -7.02
N GLN A 73 -2.17 1.21 -7.45
CA GLN A 73 -1.52 0.01 -6.91
C GLN A 73 -0.71 0.26 -5.64
N SER A 74 -0.68 1.50 -5.13
CA SER A 74 -0.02 1.85 -3.86
C SER A 74 -1.01 1.95 -2.70
N SER A 75 -0.64 1.48 -1.51
CA SER A 75 -1.47 1.65 -0.32
C SER A 75 -1.47 3.10 0.19
N CYS A 76 -0.30 3.75 0.21
CA CYS A 76 -0.17 5.15 0.59
C CYS A 76 0.86 5.89 -0.28
N ILE A 77 0.81 7.22 -0.25
CA ILE A 77 1.68 8.12 -1.01
C ILE A 77 2.57 8.90 -0.03
N LEU A 78 3.88 8.74 -0.16
CA LEU A 78 4.87 9.57 0.51
C LEU A 78 5.14 10.80 -0.36
N MET A 79 4.61 11.96 0.04
CA MET A 79 4.63 13.18 -0.76
C MET A 79 5.75 14.12 -0.30
N ILE A 80 6.81 14.24 -1.09
CA ILE A 80 7.98 15.08 -0.78
C ILE A 80 7.74 16.51 -1.27
N MET A 81 7.18 17.33 -0.38
CA MET A 81 6.78 18.70 -0.62
C MET A 81 7.98 19.66 -0.65
N SER A 82 7.94 20.56 -1.62
CA SER A 82 8.86 21.68 -1.81
C SER A 82 8.23 22.68 -2.78
N GLN A 83 8.91 23.81 -3.02
CA GLN A 83 8.49 24.75 -4.07
C GLN A 83 8.54 24.07 -5.45
N GLU A 84 9.57 23.26 -5.72
CA GLU A 84 9.74 22.57 -7.00
C GLU A 84 8.70 21.46 -7.20
N TYR A 85 8.24 20.85 -6.11
CA TYR A 85 7.08 19.95 -6.14
C TYR A 85 5.81 20.70 -6.53
N LYS A 86 5.60 21.91 -5.96
CA LYS A 86 4.44 22.76 -6.28
C LYS A 86 4.44 23.23 -7.73
N ASP A 87 5.63 23.45 -8.30
CA ASP A 87 5.78 23.97 -9.66
C ASP A 87 5.78 22.86 -10.73
N SER A 88 5.91 21.59 -10.33
CA SER A 88 5.91 20.44 -11.24
C SER A 88 4.49 20.00 -11.61
N ALA A 89 4.17 20.04 -12.91
CA ALA A 89 2.88 19.58 -13.44
C ALA A 89 2.62 18.10 -13.14
N ASN A 90 3.65 17.25 -13.24
CA ASN A 90 3.53 15.81 -12.95
C ASN A 90 3.24 15.59 -11.45
N CYS A 91 3.97 16.26 -10.57
CA CYS A 91 3.74 16.16 -9.12
C CYS A 91 2.34 16.65 -8.75
N ARG A 92 1.84 17.70 -9.41
CA ARG A 92 0.47 18.18 -9.22
C ARG A 92 -0.56 17.13 -9.65
N LEU A 93 -0.40 16.55 -10.84
CA LEU A 93 -1.30 15.49 -11.32
C LEU A 93 -1.32 14.29 -10.37
N GLU A 94 -0.16 13.85 -9.89
CA GLU A 94 -0.06 12.76 -8.93
C GLU A 94 -0.77 13.10 -7.61
N ALA A 95 -0.54 14.30 -7.08
CA ALA A 95 -1.14 14.74 -5.82
C ALA A 95 -2.67 14.86 -5.91
N GLU A 96 -3.18 15.46 -6.99
CA GLU A 96 -4.62 15.59 -7.25
C GLU A 96 -5.26 14.21 -7.45
N TYR A 97 -4.60 13.31 -8.18
CA TYR A 97 -5.12 11.96 -8.41
C TYR A 97 -5.10 11.09 -7.14
N ALA A 98 -4.04 11.17 -6.35
CA ALA A 98 -3.97 10.52 -5.04
C ALA A 98 -5.10 10.98 -4.11
N LEU A 99 -5.40 12.28 -4.10
CA LEU A 99 -6.53 12.84 -3.36
C LEU A 99 -7.87 12.30 -3.88
N GLN A 100 -8.07 12.27 -5.21
CA GLN A 100 -9.29 11.74 -5.83
C GLN A 100 -9.50 10.26 -5.48
N LYS A 101 -8.44 9.46 -5.49
CA LYS A 101 -8.45 8.04 -5.10
C LYS A 101 -8.48 7.81 -3.59
N ARG A 102 -8.55 8.89 -2.80
CA ARG A 102 -8.55 8.87 -1.32
C ARG A 102 -7.36 8.10 -0.74
N LYS A 103 -6.21 8.17 -1.39
CA LYS A 103 -4.98 7.55 -0.90
C LYS A 103 -4.53 8.27 0.36
N THR A 104 -4.04 7.52 1.34
CA THR A 104 -3.37 8.11 2.51
C THR A 104 -2.12 8.82 2.04
N ILE A 105 -2.04 10.13 2.29
CA ILE A 105 -0.85 10.94 1.99
C ILE A 105 -0.07 11.12 3.29
N ILE A 106 1.21 10.73 3.26
CA ILE A 106 2.20 10.97 4.30
C ILE A 106 3.07 12.14 3.84
N PRO A 107 2.86 13.37 4.37
CA PRO A 107 3.56 14.55 3.88
C PRO A 107 4.98 14.65 4.44
N ILE A 108 5.96 14.83 3.56
CA ILE A 108 7.37 15.04 3.88
C ILE A 108 7.75 16.46 3.44
N MET A 109 8.33 17.25 4.33
CA MET A 109 8.84 18.59 4.01
C MET A 109 10.33 18.51 3.68
N ALA A 110 10.69 18.78 2.42
CA ALA A 110 12.09 18.72 2.00
C ALA A 110 12.87 20.02 2.26
N ASN A 111 12.17 21.15 2.38
CA ASN A 111 12.79 22.46 2.58
C ASN A 111 12.10 23.24 3.71
N SER A 112 12.84 23.61 4.75
CA SER A 112 12.33 24.33 5.92
C SER A 112 11.91 25.76 5.62
N SER A 113 12.38 26.37 4.52
CA SER A 113 11.95 27.70 4.12
C SER A 113 10.64 27.68 3.32
N TYR A 114 10.21 26.51 2.85
CA TYR A 114 8.99 26.38 2.06
C TYR A 114 7.77 26.28 2.98
N ARG A 115 6.67 26.91 2.56
CA ARG A 115 5.38 26.84 3.23
C ARG A 115 4.33 26.46 2.18
N PRO A 116 3.70 25.27 2.28
CA PRO A 116 2.67 24.87 1.35
C PRO A 116 1.51 25.86 1.34
N ASP A 117 1.17 26.30 0.14
CA ASP A 117 0.12 27.27 -0.14
C ASP A 117 -0.60 26.90 -1.44
N GLY A 118 -1.66 27.64 -1.78
CA GLY A 118 -2.48 27.37 -2.95
C GLY A 118 -2.99 25.93 -2.99
N TRP A 119 -2.85 25.27 -4.14
CA TRP A 119 -3.32 23.90 -4.35
C TRP A 119 -2.66 22.89 -3.41
N LEU A 120 -1.35 23.01 -3.16
CA LEU A 120 -0.63 22.06 -2.30
C LEU A 120 -1.01 22.28 -0.82
N GLY A 121 -1.19 23.54 -0.42
CA GLY A 121 -1.73 23.88 0.91
C GLY A 121 -3.13 23.31 1.15
N MET A 122 -4.00 23.31 0.13
CA MET A 122 -5.32 22.67 0.21
C MET A 122 -5.24 21.15 0.38
N ILE A 123 -4.33 20.47 -0.34
CA ILE A 123 -4.12 19.02 -0.22
C ILE A 123 -3.57 18.66 1.16
N LEU A 124 -2.61 19.44 1.67
CA LEU A 124 -2.07 19.26 3.01
C LEU A 124 -3.15 19.45 4.08
N GLY A 125 -3.91 20.54 3.99
CA GLY A 125 -4.93 20.90 4.97
C GLY A 125 -4.32 21.09 6.37
N ALA A 126 -4.99 20.54 7.39
CA ALA A 126 -4.50 20.58 8.78
C ALA A 126 -3.53 19.44 9.13
N LYS A 127 -3.06 18.65 8.15
CA LYS A 127 -2.14 17.53 8.42
C LYS A 127 -0.77 18.04 8.84
N LEU A 128 -0.18 17.38 9.81
CA LEU A 128 1.24 17.53 10.13
C LEU A 128 2.11 16.90 9.04
N TYR A 129 3.36 17.36 8.95
CA TYR A 129 4.36 16.84 8.02
C TYR A 129 5.62 16.42 8.78
N TYR A 130 6.40 15.51 8.19
CA TYR A 130 7.73 15.15 8.69
C TYR A 130 8.78 16.03 8.03
N ASP A 131 9.56 16.75 8.84
CA ASP A 131 10.59 17.66 8.35
C ASP A 131 11.90 16.91 8.05
N PHE A 132 12.26 16.87 6.77
CA PHE A 132 13.50 16.32 6.21
C PHE A 132 14.38 17.41 5.58
N SER A 133 14.19 18.67 5.97
CA SER A 133 15.01 19.77 5.51
C SER A 133 16.45 19.71 6.04
N ASN A 134 17.28 20.61 5.50
CA ASN A 134 18.71 20.65 5.79
C ASN A 134 19.00 20.66 7.30
N GLY A 135 19.90 19.77 7.72
CA GLY A 135 20.33 19.65 9.12
C GLY A 135 19.48 18.69 9.97
N CYS A 136 18.46 18.04 9.41
CA CYS A 136 17.71 17.01 10.12
C CYS A 136 18.57 15.76 10.43
N ASP A 137 18.28 15.10 11.56
CA ASP A 137 18.72 13.71 11.78
C ASP A 137 17.83 12.78 10.96
N PHE A 138 18.34 12.37 9.80
CA PHE A 138 17.64 11.47 8.90
C PHE A 138 17.21 10.17 9.60
N SER A 139 18.04 9.58 10.46
CA SER A 139 17.71 8.30 11.11
C SER A 139 16.54 8.46 12.08
N ALA A 140 16.56 9.51 12.90
CA ALA A 140 15.47 9.82 13.81
C ALA A 140 14.17 10.10 13.05
N LYS A 141 14.21 10.94 12.01
CA LYS A 141 13.03 11.28 11.20
C LYS A 141 12.52 10.12 10.37
N PHE A 142 13.41 9.30 9.85
CA PHE A 142 13.03 8.07 9.15
C PHE A 142 12.30 7.10 10.07
N LYS A 143 12.68 6.96 11.34
CA LYS A 143 11.93 6.14 12.31
C LYS A 143 10.50 6.65 12.53
N GLU A 144 10.29 7.96 12.49
CA GLU A 144 8.94 8.55 12.60
C GLU A 144 8.09 8.20 11.35
N VAL A 145 8.67 8.36 10.15
CA VAL A 145 8.00 8.04 8.88
C VAL A 145 7.72 6.55 8.74
N SER A 146 8.70 5.69 9.05
CA SER A 146 8.53 4.24 8.93
C SER A 146 7.46 3.71 9.88
N ARG A 147 7.35 4.29 11.09
CA ARG A 147 6.24 3.98 12.00
C ARG A 147 4.89 4.37 11.40
N ALA A 148 4.78 5.55 10.80
CA ALA A 148 3.53 5.98 10.17
C ALA A 148 3.11 5.05 9.01
N VAL A 149 4.06 4.64 8.18
CA VAL A 149 3.85 3.64 7.12
C VAL A 149 3.39 2.31 7.71
N GLN A 150 4.11 1.78 8.70
CA GLN A 150 3.76 0.49 9.32
C GLN A 150 2.39 0.51 10.00
N THR A 151 2.04 1.60 10.68
CA THR A 151 0.72 1.78 11.29
C THR A 151 -0.37 1.76 10.22
N HIS A 152 -0.22 2.53 9.14
CA HIS A 152 -1.18 2.53 8.03
C HIS A 152 -1.37 1.14 7.42
N LEU A 153 -0.27 0.42 7.13
CA LEU A 153 -0.34 -0.93 6.56
C LEU A 153 -0.98 -1.95 7.51
N SER A 154 -0.76 -1.79 8.82
CA SER A 154 -1.37 -2.63 9.86
C SER A 154 -2.88 -2.38 9.96
N ASP A 155 -3.30 -1.11 9.93
CA ASP A 155 -4.71 -0.72 9.97
C ASP A 155 -5.45 -1.24 8.74
N GLU A 156 -4.90 -1.05 7.53
CA GLU A 156 -5.44 -1.58 6.28
C GLU A 156 -5.56 -3.11 6.32
N SER A 157 -4.54 -3.80 6.86
CA SER A 157 -4.57 -5.26 7.01
C SER A 157 -5.63 -5.72 8.00
N ALA A 158 -5.84 -4.99 9.10
CA ALA A 158 -6.89 -5.28 10.08
C ALA A 158 -8.30 -5.06 9.50
N VAL A 159 -8.50 -4.00 8.72
CA VAL A 159 -9.76 -3.75 7.99
C VAL A 159 -10.02 -4.86 6.99
N ARG A 160 -9.00 -5.27 6.21
CA ARG A 160 -9.10 -6.38 5.25
C ARG A 160 -9.43 -7.70 5.93
N ALA A 161 -8.73 -8.05 7.02
CA ALA A 161 -9.00 -9.27 7.77
C ALA A 161 -10.45 -9.33 8.25
N LYS A 162 -11.01 -8.22 8.77
CA LYS A 162 -12.42 -8.13 9.17
C LYS A 162 -13.38 -8.32 7.99
N LYS A 163 -13.06 -7.76 6.81
CA LYS A 163 -13.86 -7.91 5.57
C LYS A 163 -13.94 -9.37 5.11
N TYR A 164 -12.84 -10.11 5.18
CA TYR A 164 -12.78 -11.53 4.77
C TYR A 164 -13.14 -12.53 5.88
N ALA A 165 -13.25 -12.08 7.13
CA ALA A 165 -13.69 -12.91 8.26
C ALA A 165 -15.22 -12.98 8.43
N SER A 166 -16.01 -12.29 7.59
CA SER A 166 -17.48 -12.44 7.59
C SER A 166 -17.89 -13.90 7.34
N PRO A 167 -18.95 -14.40 8.00
CA PRO A 167 -19.23 -15.83 8.04
C PRO A 167 -19.39 -16.41 6.63
N LEU A 168 -18.71 -17.53 6.37
CA LEU A 168 -19.09 -18.46 5.30
C LEU A 168 -20.62 -18.61 5.38
N ALA A 169 -21.33 -18.19 4.34
CA ALA A 169 -22.74 -18.51 4.21
C ALA A 169 -22.90 -20.03 4.46
N PRO A 170 -23.91 -20.47 5.24
CA PRO A 170 -24.08 -21.89 5.50
C PRO A 170 -24.11 -22.63 4.17
N SER A 171 -23.19 -23.60 4.02
CA SER A 171 -23.14 -24.48 2.85
C SER A 171 -24.54 -25.00 2.58
N SER A 172 -25.02 -24.80 1.36
CA SER A 172 -26.32 -25.25 0.89
C SER A 172 -26.61 -26.67 1.39
N PRO A 173 -27.82 -26.97 1.91
CA PRO A 173 -28.15 -28.32 2.30
C PRO A 173 -27.99 -29.23 1.08
N THR A 174 -27.16 -30.27 1.24
CA THR A 174 -27.01 -31.35 0.25
C THR A 174 -28.39 -31.87 -0.11
N SER A 175 -28.75 -31.77 -1.39
CA SER A 175 -29.99 -32.31 -1.94
C SER A 175 -30.19 -33.77 -1.50
N PRO A 176 -31.39 -34.19 -1.09
CA PRO A 176 -31.63 -35.59 -0.77
C PRO A 176 -31.45 -36.44 -2.02
N THR A 177 -30.56 -37.42 -1.94
CA THR A 177 -30.36 -38.45 -2.96
C THR A 177 -31.65 -39.25 -3.10
N THR A 178 -32.36 -39.08 -4.23
CA THR A 178 -33.47 -39.94 -4.61
C THR A 178 -32.94 -41.37 -4.84
N PRO A 179 -33.45 -42.41 -4.18
CA PRO A 179 -33.06 -43.78 -4.49
C PRO A 179 -33.57 -44.17 -5.88
N PRO A 180 -32.85 -45.06 -6.62
CA PRO A 180 -33.28 -45.50 -7.93
C PRO A 180 -34.58 -46.33 -7.85
N PRO A 181 -35.44 -46.29 -8.89
CA PRO A 181 -36.66 -47.08 -8.91
C PRO A 181 -36.33 -48.58 -8.97
N SER A 182 -37.03 -49.35 -8.13
CA SER A 182 -37.04 -50.80 -8.16
C SER A 182 -37.63 -51.29 -9.48
N SER A 183 -36.84 -52.02 -10.27
CA SER A 183 -37.34 -52.75 -11.43
C SER A 183 -38.14 -53.97 -10.99
N SER A 184 -39.46 -53.88 -11.04
CA SER A 184 -40.35 -55.04 -11.04
C SER A 184 -40.41 -55.65 -12.45
N SER A 185 -40.21 -56.96 -12.49
CA SER A 185 -40.18 -57.85 -13.65
C SER A 185 -41.46 -57.86 -14.48
N PHE A 186 -41.30 -58.14 -15.77
CA PHE A 186 -42.19 -59.01 -16.56
C PHE A 186 -41.32 -60.05 -17.28
#